data_AF-A0A5J5E3A3-F1
#
_entry.id   AF-A0A5J5E3A3-F1
#
_cell.length_a   1.000
_cell.length_b   1.000
_cell.length_c   1.000
_cell.angle_alpha   90.00
_cell.angle_beta   90.00
_cell.angle_gamma   90.00
#
_symmetry.space_group_name_H-M   'P 1'
#
loop_
_entity.id
_entity.type
_entity.pdbx_description
1 polymer ?
#
loop_
_entity_poly.entity_id
_entity_poly.type
_entity_poly.pdbx_seq_one_letter_code
_entity_poly.pdbx_strand_id
1 'polypeptide(L)' 'MAEAGTRTGIGESDEGQSKPMDRRSRRTRAMLQNALVKLLETKPLNKISVMELTRLADVNRATF' A
#
# COMPACT_ATOMS: atom_id res chain seq x y z
N MET A 1 -2.81 -53.26 -3.36
CA MET A 1 -4.29 -53.31 -3.36
C MET A 1 -4.75 -52.32 -2.31
N ALA A 2 -5.48 -51.27 -2.71
CA ALA A 2 -6.05 -50.21 -1.88
C ALA A 2 -5.11 -49.35 -1.00
N GLU A 3 -5.02 -48.01 -1.16
CA GLU A 3 -5.28 -47.17 -2.36
C GLU A 3 -4.06 -46.25 -2.64
N ALA A 4 -3.91 -44.96 -2.26
CA ALA A 4 -4.78 -43.96 -1.59
C ALA A 4 -4.20 -42.52 -1.75
N GLY A 5 -5.01 -41.47 -1.52
CA GLY A 5 -4.51 -40.10 -1.21
C GLY A 5 -4.49 -39.07 -2.37
N THR A 6 -5.65 -38.49 -2.69
CA THR A 6 -5.79 -37.37 -3.63
C THR A 6 -4.93 -36.17 -3.22
N ARG A 7 -3.99 -35.73 -4.07
CA ARG A 7 -3.20 -34.50 -3.84
C ARG A 7 -4.03 -33.25 -4.14
N THR A 8 -4.92 -32.89 -3.23
CA THR A 8 -5.63 -31.61 -3.23
C THR A 8 -4.96 -30.64 -2.24
N GLY A 9 -4.10 -29.77 -2.76
CA GLY A 9 -3.76 -28.47 -2.18
C GLY A 9 -3.95 -27.44 -3.31
N ILE A 10 -4.80 -26.42 -3.19
CA ILE A 10 -4.68 -25.31 -2.22
C ILE A 10 -3.25 -24.73 -2.34
N GLY A 11 -3.00 -23.62 -3.01
CA GLY A 11 -3.89 -22.53 -3.42
C GLY A 11 -3.60 -21.32 -2.53
N GLU A 12 -3.12 -20.25 -3.16
CA GLU A 12 -2.62 -19.02 -2.51
C GLU A 12 -1.33 -19.27 -1.67
N SER A 13 -0.32 -18.40 -1.67
CA SER A 13 -0.36 -16.94 -1.85
C SER A 13 0.78 -16.43 -2.76
N ASP A 14 0.64 -15.19 -3.23
CA ASP A 14 1.71 -14.42 -3.86
C ASP A 14 2.85 -14.16 -2.86
N GLU A 15 4.00 -14.82 -3.02
CA GLU A 15 5.22 -14.51 -2.25
C GLU A 15 5.87 -13.23 -2.78
N GLY A 16 5.21 -12.09 -2.52
CA GLY A 16 5.71 -10.75 -2.81
C GLY A 16 6.97 -10.44 -2.01
N GLN A 17 8.13 -10.91 -2.51
CA GLN A 17 9.43 -10.86 -1.83
C GLN A 17 9.77 -9.44 -1.36
N SER A 18 9.67 -9.23 -0.05
CA SER A 18 9.88 -7.93 0.58
C SER A 18 11.36 -7.58 0.71
N LYS A 19 12.01 -7.29 -0.43
CA LYS A 19 13.28 -6.55 -0.47
C LYS A 19 13.16 -5.35 0.49
N PRO A 20 14.10 -5.13 1.42
CA PRO A 20 13.97 -4.09 2.44
C PRO A 20 13.66 -2.73 1.81
N MET A 21 12.45 -2.21 2.06
CA MET A 21 12.06 -0.89 1.54
C MET A 21 13.03 0.16 2.04
N ASP A 22 13.59 0.93 1.11
CA ASP A 22 14.53 2.00 1.43
C ASP A 22 13.95 3.00 2.45
N ARG A 23 14.84 3.57 3.26
CA ARG A 23 14.51 4.54 4.31
C ARG A 23 13.78 5.76 3.76
N ARG A 24 14.09 6.21 2.54
CA ARG A 24 13.40 7.31 1.86
C ARG A 24 11.98 6.89 1.49
N SER A 25 11.80 5.75 0.84
CA SER A 25 10.48 5.23 0.46
C SER A 25 9.57 4.98 1.67
N ARG A 26 10.13 4.49 2.79
CA ARG A 26 9.41 4.38 4.07
C ARG A 26 8.98 5.74 4.62
N ARG A 27 9.88 6.75 4.60
CA ARG A 27 9.55 8.12 5.04
C ARG A 27 8.45 8.73 4.16
N THR A 28 8.56 8.64 2.84
CA THR A 28 7.55 9.16 1.90
C THR A 28 6.18 8.50 2.14
N ARG A 29 6.14 7.17 2.30
CA ARG A 29 4.88 6.45 2.60
C ARG A 29 4.23 6.94 3.91
N ALA A 30 5.02 7.14 4.97
CA ALA A 30 4.51 7.66 6.24
C ALA A 30 3.99 9.11 6.13
N MET A 31 4.69 9.98 5.38
CA MET A 31 4.25 11.36 5.13
C MET A 31 2.93 11.39 4.34
N LEU A 32 2.79 10.55 3.31
CA LEU A 32 1.55 10.40 2.55
C LEU A 32 0.39 9.81 3.38
N GLN A 33 0.65 8.81 4.23
CA GLN A 33 -0.37 8.24 5.12
C GLN A 33 -0.89 9.27 6.13
N ASN A 34 0.01 10.01 6.78
CA ASN A 34 -0.36 11.07 7.71
C ASN A 34 -1.13 12.22 7.03
N ALA A 35 -0.81 12.53 5.78
CA ALA A 35 -1.55 13.52 4.99
C ALA A 35 -2.94 13.01 4.56
N LEU A 36 -3.08 11.73 4.22
CA LEU A 36 -4.34 11.12 3.84
C LEU A 36 -5.34 11.10 5.01
N VAL A 37 -4.91 10.76 6.22
CA VAL A 37 -5.75 10.79 7.43
C VAL A 37 -6.34 12.19 7.66
N LYS A 38 -5.49 13.22 7.64
CA LYS A 38 -5.91 14.63 7.78
C LYS A 38 -6.89 15.09 6.70
N LEU A 39 -6.77 14.55 5.48
CA LEU A 39 -7.71 14.87 4.41
C LEU A 39 -9.05 14.15 4.60
N LEU A 40 -9.03 12.89 5.08
CA LEU A 40 -10.24 12.11 5.40
C LEU A 40 -11.05 12.70 6.56
N GLU A 41 -10.41 13.38 7.52
CA GLU A 41 -11.08 14.19 8.56
C GLU A 41 -11.92 15.33 7.97
N THR A 42 -11.61 15.80 6.75
CA THR A 42 -12.26 16.98 6.12
C THR A 42 -13.20 16.64 4.96
N LYS A 43 -12.96 15.52 4.26
CA LYS A 43 -13.72 15.13 3.06
C LYS A 43 -13.66 13.61 2.81
N PRO A 44 -14.69 13.00 2.18
CA PRO A 44 -14.65 11.59 1.82
C PRO A 44 -13.54 11.30 0.78
N LEU A 45 -13.04 10.06 0.78
CA LEU A 45 -11.91 9.60 -0.04
C LEU A 45 -12.07 9.95 -1.54
N ASN A 46 -13.28 9.83 -2.09
CA ASN A 46 -13.59 10.14 -3.49
C ASN A 46 -13.58 11.65 -3.84
N LYS A 47 -13.28 12.52 -2.87
CA LYS A 47 -13.05 13.96 -3.05
C LYS A 47 -11.60 14.37 -2.75
N ILE A 48 -10.71 13.43 -2.45
CA ILE A 48 -9.28 13.69 -2.23
C ILE A 48 -8.52 13.48 -3.55
N SER A 49 -7.91 14.54 -4.10
CA SER A 49 -7.02 14.41 -5.25
C SER A 49 -5.58 14.08 -4.82
N VAL A 50 -4.85 13.39 -5.71
CA VAL A 50 -3.39 13.16 -5.54
C VAL A 50 -2.62 14.48 -5.41
N MET A 51 -3.08 15.55 -6.08
CA MET A 51 -2.48 16.88 -5.99
C MET A 51 -2.59 17.48 -4.57
N GLU A 52 -3.74 17.38 -3.94
CA GLU A 52 -3.94 17.85 -2.55
C GLU A 52 -3.14 16.99 -1.57
N LEU A 53 -3.16 15.67 -1.76
CA LEU A 53 -2.45 14.72 -0.90
C LEU A 53 -0.94 14.95 -0.94
N THR A 54 -0.36 15.08 -2.13
CA THR A 54 1.08 15.32 -2.31
C THR A 54 1.50 16.70 -1.81
N ARG A 55 0.67 17.73 -2.01
CA ARG A 55 0.88 19.08 -1.47
C ARG A 55 0.82 19.13 0.06
N LEU A 56 -0.10 18.39 0.70
CA LEU A 56 -0.24 18.36 2.15
C LEU A 56 0.81 17.46 2.83
N ALA A 57 1.33 16.46 2.11
CA ALA A 57 2.42 15.59 2.56
C ALA A 57 3.82 16.20 2.45
N ASP A 58 4.00 17.34 1.77
CA ASP A 58 5.29 17.88 1.33
C ASP A 58 6.10 16.87 0.50
N VAL A 59 5.47 16.35 -0.56
CA VAL A 59 6.04 15.36 -1.48
C VAL A 59 5.82 15.83 -2.92
N ASN A 60 6.84 15.78 -3.77
CA ASN A 60 6.68 16.04 -5.21
C ASN A 60 5.73 15.00 -5.82
N ARG A 61 4.75 15.43 -6.64
CA ARG A 61 3.83 14.53 -7.35
C ARG A 61 4.52 13.49 -8.23
N ALA A 62 5.75 13.73 -8.68
CA ALA A 62 6.59 12.75 -9.39
C ALA A 62 7.30 11.73 -8.46
N THR A 63 7.02 11.76 -7.16
CA THR A 63 7.52 10.84 -6.11
C THR A 63 6.36 10.09 -5.41
N PHE A 64 5.14 10.25 -5.92
CA PHE A 64 3.95 9.50 -5.56
C PHE A 64 3.68 8.42 -6.61
#